data_AF-A0A936SDM8-F1
#
_entry.id   AF-A0A936SDM8-F1
#
_cell.length_a   1.000
_cell.length_b   1.000
_cell.length_c   1.000
_cell.angle_alpha   90.00
_cell.angle_beta   90.00
_cell.angle_gamma   90.00
#
_symmetry.space_group_name_H-M   'P 1'
#
loop_
_entity.id
_entity.type
_entity.pdbx_description
1 polymer ?
#
loop_
_entity_poly.entity_id
_entity_poly.type
_entity_poly.pdbx_seq_one_letter_code
_entity_poly.pdbx_strand_id
1 'polypeptide(L)'
;MHPEQKVASSQVKDQAKTRRGDARRQGEYHHGTLREALLSAAEALLLERGVEAFSLRECARRAGVSHGAPAHHFGDARGLLTAFATAGFERMELRMQRYALEADDSPEQRLAAVGRAYVDFALDHPAHFRLMFRSDRLDADDPALKRASAATAQALAWSLSAALEHRGVDIHTLQERCLLAWSAVHGLAMLVLDADLSAFGVTHDKEGSARTVAAGLLNRLGVSLLAP
;
A
#
# COMPACT_ATOMS: atom_id res chain seq x y z
N MET A 1 30.80 -43.40 46.14
CA MET A 1 30.47 -42.92 44.78
C MET A 1 28.95 -42.75 44.70
N HIS A 2 28.41 -41.54 44.61
CA HIS A 2 27.07 -41.25 44.08
C HIS A 2 27.05 -39.78 43.59
N PRO A 3 27.54 -39.49 42.37
CA PRO A 3 27.58 -38.13 41.82
C PRO A 3 26.38 -37.77 40.92
N GLU A 4 25.29 -38.54 40.90
CA GLU A 4 24.26 -38.43 39.85
C GLU A 4 23.08 -37.49 40.15
N GLN A 5 22.89 -37.02 41.40
CA GLN A 5 21.72 -36.19 41.75
C GLN A 5 21.89 -34.66 41.58
N LYS A 6 23.09 -34.17 41.23
CA LYS A 6 23.34 -32.73 41.08
C LYS A 6 23.19 -32.21 39.64
N VAL A 7 23.05 -33.09 38.65
CA VAL A 7 23.01 -32.72 37.22
C VAL A 7 21.59 -32.43 36.73
N ALA A 8 20.58 -33.16 37.24
CA ALA A 8 19.18 -33.01 36.82
C ALA A 8 18.54 -31.67 37.23
N SER A 9 18.97 -31.08 38.36
CA SER A 9 18.44 -29.80 38.86
C SER A 9 19.01 -28.56 38.16
N SER A 10 20.14 -28.72 37.45
CA SER A 10 20.76 -27.67 36.64
C SER A 10 20.07 -27.54 35.28
N GLN A 11 19.73 -28.67 34.66
CA GLN A 11 19.12 -28.70 33.32
C GLN A 11 17.68 -28.16 33.29
N VAL A 12 16.89 -28.38 34.36
CA VAL A 12 15.53 -27.83 34.48
C VAL A 12 15.54 -26.30 34.66
N LYS A 13 16.56 -25.77 35.37
CA LYS A 13 16.73 -24.31 35.54
C LYS A 13 17.19 -23.63 34.26
N ASP A 14 18.03 -24.27 33.45
CA ASP A 14 18.48 -23.75 32.16
C ASP A 14 17.37 -23.75 31.10
N GLN A 15 16.52 -24.78 31.04
CA GLN A 15 15.36 -24.82 30.13
C GLN A 15 14.29 -23.77 30.49
N ALA A 16 14.08 -23.48 31.78
CA ALA A 16 13.20 -22.40 32.21
C ALA A 16 13.76 -21.01 31.89
N LYS A 17 15.09 -20.84 31.91
CA LYS A 17 15.78 -19.59 31.54
C LYS A 17 15.73 -19.33 30.04
N THR A 18 15.88 -20.36 29.21
CA THR A 18 15.78 -20.26 27.74
C THR A 18 14.36 -19.94 27.28
N ARG A 19 13.32 -20.59 27.83
CA ARG A 19 11.91 -20.27 27.51
C ARG A 19 11.50 -18.84 27.90
N ARG A 20 12.02 -18.32 29.02
CA ARG A 20 11.81 -16.91 29.41
C ARG A 20 12.56 -15.92 28.52
N GLY A 21 13.73 -16.29 28.00
CA GLY A 21 14.48 -15.51 27.03
C GLY A 21 13.80 -15.45 25.67
N ASP A 22 13.21 -16.56 25.23
CA ASP A 22 12.49 -16.66 23.95
C ASP A 22 11.15 -15.93 23.98
N ALA A 23 10.41 -16.00 25.09
CA ALA A 23 9.19 -15.19 25.28
C ALA A 23 9.47 -13.69 25.41
N ARG A 24 10.65 -13.30 25.96
CA ARG A 24 11.10 -11.89 25.96
C ARG A 24 11.52 -11.43 24.57
N ARG A 25 12.21 -12.28 23.80
CA ARG A 25 12.59 -11.97 22.41
C ARG A 25 11.37 -11.89 21.49
N GLN A 26 10.41 -12.80 21.62
CA GLN A 26 9.14 -12.73 20.86
C GLN A 26 8.30 -11.48 21.21
N GLY A 27 8.43 -10.95 22.42
CA GLY A 27 7.84 -9.65 22.81
C GLY A 27 8.63 -8.41 22.34
N GLU A 28 9.93 -8.55 22.03
CA GLU A 28 10.79 -7.46 21.55
C GLU A 28 10.72 -7.25 20.03
N TYR A 29 10.19 -8.20 19.26
CA TYR A 29 10.08 -8.09 17.79
C TYR A 29 8.86 -7.32 17.28
N HIS A 30 8.02 -6.74 18.17
CA HIS A 30 6.76 -6.10 17.75
C HIS A 30 6.66 -4.59 17.84
N HIS A 31 7.71 -3.88 18.27
CA HIS A 31 7.66 -2.43 18.23
C HIS A 31 8.87 -1.91 17.45
N GLY A 32 8.65 -1.78 16.15
CA GLY A 32 9.13 -0.57 15.47
C GLY A 32 8.75 0.68 16.27
N THR A 33 9.24 1.84 15.84
CA THR A 33 8.91 3.12 16.49
C THR A 33 7.41 3.23 16.82
N LEU A 34 7.04 3.95 17.89
CA LEU A 34 5.62 4.18 18.27
C LEU A 34 4.74 4.54 17.05
N ARG A 35 5.31 5.29 16.10
CA ARG A 35 4.70 5.60 14.80
C ARG A 35 4.29 4.34 14.03
N GLU A 36 5.21 3.39 13.83
CA GLU A 36 4.97 2.14 13.09
C GLU A 36 3.94 1.25 13.80
N ALA A 37 3.99 1.15 15.13
CA ALA A 37 2.99 0.41 15.89
C ALA A 37 1.58 0.99 15.70
N LEU A 38 1.45 2.31 15.67
CA LEU A 38 0.17 2.99 15.44
C LEU A 38 -0.29 2.86 13.99
N LEU A 39 0.59 2.94 12.99
CA LEU A 39 0.22 2.73 11.59
C LEU A 39 -0.23 1.30 11.32
N SER A 40 0.42 0.29 11.92
CA SER A 40 0.00 -1.10 11.82
C SER A 40 -1.36 -1.36 12.50
N ALA A 41 -1.58 -0.78 13.68
CA ALA A 41 -2.88 -0.84 14.34
C ALA A 41 -3.99 -0.13 13.52
N ALA A 42 -3.66 0.97 12.85
CA ALA A 42 -4.58 1.67 11.96
C ALA A 42 -4.94 0.82 10.75
N GLU A 43 -3.96 0.17 10.11
CA GLU A 43 -4.17 -0.76 9.00
C GLU A 43 -5.16 -1.87 9.37
N ALA A 44 -4.90 -2.56 10.50
CA ALA A 44 -5.76 -3.63 10.98
C ALA A 44 -7.20 -3.16 11.26
N LEU A 45 -7.36 -1.96 11.85
CA LEU A 45 -8.67 -1.39 12.12
C LEU A 45 -9.42 -1.01 10.84
N LEU A 46 -8.72 -0.43 9.86
CA LEU A 46 -9.29 -0.05 8.56
C LEU A 46 -9.73 -1.27 7.75
N LEU A 47 -8.97 -2.36 7.78
CA LEU A 47 -9.35 -3.63 7.14
C LEU A 47 -10.60 -4.25 7.79
N GLU A 48 -10.69 -4.23 9.11
CA GLU A 48 -11.78 -4.88 9.84
C GLU A 48 -13.09 -4.09 9.78
N ARG A 49 -13.02 -2.75 9.90
CA ARG A 49 -14.22 -1.92 10.13
C ARG A 49 -14.40 -0.76 9.16
N GLY A 50 -13.44 -0.54 8.26
CA GLY A 50 -13.43 0.60 7.36
C GLY A 50 -13.14 1.93 8.07
N VAL A 51 -13.01 2.99 7.27
CA VAL A 51 -12.66 4.33 7.75
C VAL A 51 -13.75 4.98 8.60
N GLU A 52 -15.02 4.62 8.36
CA GLU A 52 -16.17 5.22 9.04
C GLU A 52 -16.22 4.88 10.53
N ALA A 53 -15.73 3.69 10.90
CA ALA A 53 -15.65 3.23 12.28
C ALA A 53 -14.27 3.46 12.92
N PHE A 54 -13.37 4.20 12.25
CA PHE A 54 -12.02 4.44 12.72
C PHE A 54 -12.02 5.29 14.00
N SER A 55 -11.19 4.91 14.98
CA SER A 55 -10.97 5.75 16.16
C SER A 55 -9.54 5.70 16.67
N LEU A 56 -9.02 6.86 17.06
CA LEU A 56 -7.68 7.02 17.61
C LEU A 56 -7.47 6.22 18.90
N ARG A 57 -8.51 6.16 19.74
CA ARG A 57 -8.49 5.41 21.02
C ARG A 57 -8.37 3.90 20.80
N GLU A 58 -9.14 3.36 19.85
CA GLU A 58 -9.06 1.94 19.50
C GLU A 58 -7.70 1.61 18.89
N CYS A 59 -7.15 2.50 18.07
CA CYS A 59 -5.81 2.37 17.52
C CYS A 59 -4.74 2.31 18.63
N ALA A 60 -4.78 3.21 19.62
CA ALA A 60 -3.90 3.16 20.80
C ALA A 60 -4.01 1.83 21.55
N ARG A 61 -5.24 1.38 21.79
CA ARG A 61 -5.52 0.12 22.50
C ARG A 61 -4.91 -1.07 21.77
N ARG A 62 -5.06 -1.13 20.43
CA ARG A 62 -4.49 -2.20 19.59
C ARG A 62 -2.96 -2.14 19.54
N ALA A 63 -2.39 -0.94 19.48
CA ALA A 63 -0.95 -0.73 19.49
C ALA A 63 -0.30 -0.98 20.87
N GLY A 64 -1.08 -1.20 21.93
CA GLY A 64 -0.56 -1.44 23.27
C GLY A 64 0.05 -0.21 23.94
N VAL A 65 -0.37 0.99 23.52
CA VAL A 65 0.19 2.27 23.98
C VAL A 65 -0.83 3.06 24.79
N SER A 66 -0.36 4.08 25.52
CA SER A 66 -1.26 4.95 26.29
C SER A 66 -2.22 5.70 25.36
N HIS A 67 -3.42 6.01 25.86
CA HIS A 67 -4.44 6.69 25.06
C HIS A 67 -4.01 8.09 24.57
N GLY A 68 -3.10 8.77 25.27
CA GLY A 68 -2.58 10.07 24.85
C GLY A 68 -1.46 10.00 23.81
N ALA A 69 -0.82 8.84 23.64
CA ALA A 69 0.32 8.70 22.74
C ALA A 69 0.00 9.04 21.27
N PRO A 70 -1.11 8.58 20.66
CA PRO A 70 -1.41 8.94 19.28
C PRO A 70 -1.69 10.43 19.09
N ALA A 71 -2.39 11.06 20.04
CA ALA A 71 -2.71 12.48 19.96
C ALA A 71 -1.43 13.34 20.05
N HIS A 72 -0.47 12.93 20.88
CA HIS A 72 0.83 13.60 20.95
C HIS A 72 1.63 13.46 19.63
N HIS A 73 1.53 12.31 18.96
CA HIS A 73 2.32 12.03 17.75
C HIS A 73 1.69 12.51 16.45
N PHE A 74 0.36 12.49 16.37
CA PHE A 74 -0.40 12.75 15.14
C PHE A 74 -1.45 13.85 15.30
N GLY A 75 -1.59 14.45 16.48
CA GLY A 75 -2.64 15.42 16.79
C GLY A 75 -3.99 14.73 17.04
N ASP A 76 -4.60 14.23 15.97
CA ASP A 76 -5.94 13.65 15.99
C ASP A 76 -6.07 12.44 15.05
N ALA A 77 -7.31 11.95 14.87
CA ALA A 77 -7.60 10.85 13.95
C ALA A 77 -7.29 11.21 12.49
N ARG A 78 -7.54 12.46 12.07
CA ARG A 78 -7.27 12.94 10.71
C ARG A 78 -5.77 12.98 10.45
N GLY A 79 -4.95 13.39 11.41
CA GLY A 79 -3.50 13.37 11.31
C GLY A 79 -2.92 11.95 11.20
N LEU A 80 -3.45 10.99 11.98
CA LEU A 80 -3.02 9.59 11.87
C LEU A 80 -3.43 8.98 10.52
N LEU A 81 -4.66 9.22 10.06
CA LEU A 81 -5.13 8.77 8.74
C LEU A 81 -4.33 9.41 7.61
N THR A 82 -3.97 10.69 7.75
CA THR A 82 -3.11 11.41 6.79
C THR A 82 -1.74 10.78 6.71
N ALA A 83 -1.08 10.53 7.85
CA ALA A 83 0.22 9.84 7.87
C ALA A 83 0.14 8.43 7.27
N PHE A 84 -0.97 7.71 7.49
CA PHE A 84 -1.21 6.39 6.90
C PHE A 84 -1.40 6.45 5.38
N ALA A 85 -2.16 7.42 4.89
CA ALA A 85 -2.32 7.67 3.45
C ALA A 85 -1.00 8.07 2.79
N THR A 86 -0.21 8.95 3.43
CA THR A 86 1.13 9.35 2.95
C THR A 86 2.04 8.15 2.77
N ALA A 87 2.12 7.26 3.76
CA ALA A 87 2.92 6.03 3.66
C ALA A 87 2.42 5.10 2.52
N GLY A 88 1.11 5.10 2.25
CA GLY A 88 0.53 4.39 1.12
C GLY A 88 0.99 4.95 -0.22
N PHE A 89 0.95 6.27 -0.40
CA PHE A 89 1.45 6.92 -1.62
C PHE A 89 2.95 6.67 -1.84
N GLU A 90 3.78 6.83 -0.80
CA GLU A 90 5.22 6.54 -0.86
C GLU A 90 5.48 5.09 -1.28
N ARG A 91 4.75 4.12 -0.70
CA ARG A 91 4.89 2.71 -1.06
C ARG A 91 4.44 2.43 -2.50
N MET A 92 3.37 3.07 -2.96
CA MET A 92 2.86 2.90 -4.31
C MET A 92 3.81 3.49 -5.36
N GLU A 93 4.35 4.68 -5.10
CA GLU A 93 5.34 5.34 -5.97
C GLU A 93 6.59 4.49 -6.16
N LEU A 94 7.20 3.99 -5.07
CA LEU A 94 8.36 3.09 -5.14
C LEU A 94 8.05 1.82 -5.94
N ARG A 95 6.84 1.26 -5.79
CA ARG A 95 6.43 0.07 -6.55
C ARG A 95 6.27 0.38 -8.04
N MET A 96 5.66 1.51 -8.39
CA MET A 96 5.52 1.96 -9.79
C MET A 96 6.89 2.14 -10.44
N GLN A 97 7.84 2.78 -9.75
CA GLN A 97 9.21 2.93 -10.22
C GLN A 97 9.89 1.58 -10.42
N ARG A 98 9.76 0.65 -9.46
CA ARG A 98 10.34 -0.69 -9.57
C ARG A 98 9.83 -1.43 -10.82
N TYR A 99 8.51 -1.45 -11.04
CA TYR A 99 7.92 -2.12 -12.19
C TYR A 99 8.34 -1.48 -13.51
N ALA A 100 8.50 -0.15 -13.56
CA ALA A 100 9.02 0.54 -14.73
C ALA A 100 10.49 0.21 -15.03
N LEU A 101 11.31 0.02 -14.00
CA LEU A 101 12.72 -0.38 -14.15
C LEU A 101 12.86 -1.84 -14.60
N GLU A 102 11.99 -2.73 -14.10
CA GLU A 102 11.99 -4.16 -14.45
C GLU A 102 11.45 -4.42 -15.89
N ALA A 103 10.72 -3.47 -16.47
CA ALA A 103 10.17 -3.56 -17.83
C ALA A 103 11.13 -2.92 -18.85
N ASP A 104 12.23 -3.60 -19.18
CA ASP A 104 13.34 -2.99 -19.95
C ASP A 104 13.20 -2.99 -21.48
N ASP A 105 12.04 -3.37 -22.00
CA ASP A 105 11.87 -3.65 -23.44
C ASP A 105 11.41 -2.40 -24.26
N SER A 106 10.58 -1.48 -23.72
CA SER A 106 10.15 -0.24 -24.41
C SER A 106 9.46 0.79 -23.48
N PRO A 107 9.40 2.10 -23.81
CA PRO A 107 8.65 3.11 -23.04
C PRO A 107 7.16 2.75 -22.84
N GLU A 108 6.52 2.15 -23.83
CA GLU A 108 5.13 1.68 -23.74
C GLU A 108 4.97 0.52 -22.76
N GLN A 109 5.92 -0.42 -22.75
CA GLN A 109 5.93 -1.52 -21.79
C GLN A 109 6.18 -1.03 -20.36
N ARG A 110 7.00 0.02 -20.17
CA ARG A 110 7.16 0.70 -18.87
C ARG A 110 5.87 1.36 -18.42
N LEU A 111 5.18 2.10 -19.30
CA LEU A 111 3.86 2.67 -18.99
C LEU A 111 2.84 1.59 -18.58
N ALA A 112 2.79 0.48 -19.31
CA ALA A 112 1.93 -0.63 -18.96
C ALA A 112 2.34 -1.25 -17.60
N ALA A 113 3.64 -1.33 -17.29
CA ALA A 113 4.14 -1.82 -16.02
C ALA A 113 3.77 -0.91 -14.85
N VAL A 114 3.83 0.41 -15.02
CA VAL A 114 3.34 1.39 -14.03
C VAL A 114 1.85 1.19 -13.75
N GLY A 115 1.04 1.00 -14.79
CA GLY A 115 -0.38 0.69 -14.62
C GLY A 115 -0.64 -0.61 -13.85
N ARG A 116 0.16 -1.66 -14.11
CA ARG A 116 0.06 -2.93 -13.38
C ARG A 116 0.43 -2.76 -11.91
N ALA A 117 1.53 -2.05 -11.62
CA ALA A 117 1.96 -1.75 -10.25
C ALA A 117 0.87 -1.06 -9.42
N TYR A 118 0.09 -0.17 -10.05
CA TYR A 118 -1.02 0.53 -9.43
C TYR A 118 -2.15 -0.43 -9.00
N VAL A 119 -2.59 -1.31 -9.91
CA VAL A 119 -3.63 -2.31 -9.60
C VAL A 119 -3.12 -3.33 -8.58
N ASP A 120 -1.88 -3.79 -8.72
CA ASP A 120 -1.25 -4.72 -7.79
C ASP A 120 -1.12 -4.11 -6.39
N PHE A 121 -0.84 -2.81 -6.29
CA PHE A 121 -0.84 -2.11 -5.02
C PHE A 121 -2.23 -2.07 -4.38
N ALA A 122 -3.27 -1.81 -5.16
CA ALA A 122 -4.64 -1.82 -4.65
C ALA A 122 -5.02 -3.17 -4.04
N LEU A 123 -4.69 -4.27 -4.74
CA LEU A 123 -4.96 -5.64 -4.29
C LEU A 123 -4.15 -6.02 -3.04
N ASP A 124 -2.85 -5.68 -3.01
CA ASP A 124 -1.97 -6.08 -1.91
C ASP A 124 -2.14 -5.19 -0.65
N HIS A 125 -2.55 -3.93 -0.81
CA HIS A 125 -2.66 -2.93 0.26
C HIS A 125 -4.05 -2.25 0.27
N PRO A 126 -5.16 -3.01 0.39
CA PRO A 126 -6.50 -2.48 0.17
C PRO A 126 -6.93 -1.44 1.20
N ALA A 127 -6.43 -1.50 2.44
CA ALA A 127 -6.71 -0.46 3.44
C ALA A 127 -6.06 0.89 3.08
N HIS A 128 -4.80 0.87 2.62
CA HIS A 128 -4.15 2.07 2.11
C HIS A 128 -4.92 2.61 0.90
N PHE A 129 -5.17 1.76 -0.09
CA PHE A 129 -5.76 2.19 -1.35
C PHE A 129 -7.14 2.82 -1.17
N ARG A 130 -8.02 2.22 -0.34
CA ARG A 130 -9.34 2.78 -0.03
C ARG A 130 -9.29 4.13 0.70
N LEU A 131 -8.23 4.39 1.46
CA LEU A 131 -8.09 5.64 2.23
C LEU A 131 -7.43 6.76 1.44
N MET A 132 -6.38 6.47 0.65
CA MET A 132 -5.49 7.45 0.01
C MET A 132 -6.22 8.52 -0.80
N PHE A 133 -7.39 8.21 -1.35
CA PHE A 133 -8.18 9.09 -2.20
C PHE A 133 -9.39 9.73 -1.48
N ARG A 134 -9.51 9.59 -0.15
CA ARG A 134 -10.61 10.13 0.67
C ARG A 134 -10.30 11.55 1.19
N SER A 135 -10.42 12.55 0.33
CA SER A 135 -10.16 13.96 0.69
C SER A 135 -11.01 14.47 1.86
N ASP A 136 -12.19 13.88 2.12
CA ASP A 136 -13.05 14.17 3.27
C ASP A 136 -12.44 13.72 4.61
N ARG A 137 -11.50 12.77 4.59
CA ARG A 137 -10.89 12.16 5.78
C ARG A 137 -9.45 12.55 6.04
N LEU A 138 -8.79 13.12 5.04
CA LEU A 138 -7.37 13.44 5.09
C LEU A 138 -7.16 14.95 5.17
N ASP A 139 -6.07 15.34 5.82
CA ASP A 139 -5.59 16.71 5.75
C ASP A 139 -4.94 16.97 4.40
N ALA A 140 -5.74 17.48 3.45
CA ALA A 140 -5.28 17.79 2.11
C ALA A 140 -4.16 18.83 2.08
N ASP A 141 -3.98 19.62 3.16
CA ASP A 141 -2.93 20.64 3.26
C ASP A 141 -1.61 20.13 3.84
N ASP A 142 -1.57 18.89 4.35
CA ASP A 142 -0.36 18.28 4.88
C ASP A 142 0.75 18.23 3.80
N PRO A 143 1.94 18.84 4.05
CA PRO A 143 3.00 18.90 3.06
C PRO A 143 3.59 17.54 2.68
N ALA A 144 3.56 16.55 3.58
CA ALA A 144 4.08 15.21 3.27
C ALA A 144 3.09 14.46 2.37
N LEU A 145 1.78 14.55 2.65
CA LEU A 145 0.73 13.99 1.79
C LEU A 145 0.78 14.61 0.38
N LYS A 146 0.87 15.94 0.28
CA LYS A 146 0.98 16.65 -1.01
C LYS A 146 2.17 16.15 -1.82
N ARG A 147 3.35 16.03 -1.19
CA ARG A 147 4.56 15.54 -1.87
C ARG A 147 4.43 14.08 -2.32
N ALA A 148 3.95 13.19 -1.46
CA ALA A 148 3.83 11.77 -1.78
C ALA A 148 2.79 11.51 -2.90
N SER A 149 1.64 12.17 -2.84
CA SER A 149 0.62 12.11 -3.89
C SER A 149 1.14 12.66 -5.22
N ALA A 150 1.83 13.81 -5.20
CA ALA A 150 2.43 14.39 -6.40
C ALA A 150 3.50 13.49 -7.02
N ALA A 151 4.37 12.87 -6.22
CA ALA A 151 5.40 11.95 -6.70
C ALA A 151 4.78 10.72 -7.42
N THR A 152 3.68 10.19 -6.87
CA THR A 152 2.93 9.10 -7.50
C THR A 152 2.34 9.53 -8.84
N ALA A 153 1.71 10.70 -8.92
CA ALA A 153 1.19 11.25 -10.16
C ALA A 153 2.30 11.51 -11.20
N GLN A 154 3.46 11.96 -10.74
CA GLN A 154 4.63 12.23 -11.57
C GLN A 154 5.18 10.95 -12.21
N ALA A 155 5.18 9.82 -11.50
CA ALA A 155 5.62 8.52 -12.04
C ALA A 155 4.77 8.07 -13.25
N LEU A 156 3.44 8.30 -13.19
CA LEU A 156 2.54 8.08 -14.33
C LEU A 156 2.86 9.06 -15.47
N ALA A 157 2.96 10.35 -15.17
CA ALA A 157 3.19 11.39 -16.17
C ALA A 157 4.52 11.19 -16.92
N TRP A 158 5.59 10.83 -16.23
CA TRP A 158 6.89 10.53 -16.86
C TRP A 158 6.81 9.33 -17.80
N SER A 159 6.17 8.24 -17.37
CA SER A 159 6.05 7.04 -18.20
C SER A 159 5.20 7.29 -19.45
N LEU A 160 4.13 8.08 -19.31
CA LEU A 160 3.28 8.45 -20.43
C LEU A 160 3.98 9.42 -21.40
N SER A 161 4.69 10.42 -20.88
CA SER A 161 5.52 11.36 -21.66
C SER A 161 6.52 10.62 -22.54
N ALA A 162 7.29 9.71 -21.94
CA ALA A 162 8.30 8.93 -22.66
C ALA A 162 7.69 8.06 -23.76
N ALA A 163 6.52 7.47 -23.51
CA ALA A 163 5.80 6.68 -24.50
C ALA A 163 5.24 7.54 -25.65
N LEU A 164 4.70 8.74 -25.36
CA LEU A 164 4.22 9.67 -26.40
C LEU A 164 5.37 10.16 -27.27
N GLU A 165 6.49 10.56 -26.67
CA GLU A 165 7.70 11.00 -27.37
C GLU A 165 8.24 9.90 -28.30
N HIS A 166 8.34 8.65 -27.79
CA HIS A 166 8.77 7.51 -28.59
C HIS A 166 7.86 7.26 -29.81
N ARG A 167 6.57 7.58 -29.70
CA ARG A 167 5.57 7.45 -30.75
C ARG A 167 5.46 8.68 -31.66
N GLY A 168 6.19 9.75 -31.37
CA GLY A 168 6.09 11.02 -32.08
C GLY A 168 4.72 11.69 -31.90
N VAL A 169 4.03 11.41 -30.80
CA VAL A 169 2.73 12.01 -30.47
C VAL A 169 2.95 13.28 -29.65
N ASP A 170 2.19 14.32 -29.98
CA ASP A 170 2.26 15.61 -29.32
C ASP A 170 1.88 15.54 -27.83
N ILE A 171 2.74 16.11 -26.99
CA ILE A 171 2.61 16.13 -25.54
C ILE A 171 1.66 17.22 -25.02
N HIS A 172 1.17 18.12 -25.88
CA HIS A 172 0.18 19.13 -25.48
C HIS A 172 -1.11 18.54 -24.88
N THR A 173 -1.39 17.26 -25.13
CA THR A 173 -2.53 16.52 -24.56
C THR A 173 -2.17 15.66 -23.33
N LEU A 174 -0.94 15.77 -22.80
CA LEU A 174 -0.44 14.92 -21.71
C LEU A 174 -1.34 14.93 -20.48
N GLN A 175 -1.85 16.10 -20.07
CA GLN A 175 -2.69 16.20 -18.88
C GLN A 175 -4.00 15.40 -19.03
N GLU A 176 -4.67 15.53 -20.18
CA GLU A 176 -5.92 14.82 -20.48
C GLU A 176 -5.67 13.31 -20.58
N ARG A 177 -4.57 12.91 -21.23
CA ARG A 177 -4.18 11.50 -21.35
C ARG A 177 -3.76 10.90 -20.01
N CYS A 178 -3.08 11.65 -19.14
CA CYS A 178 -2.79 11.26 -17.76
C CYS A 178 -4.08 11.03 -16.97
N LEU A 179 -5.04 11.96 -17.06
CA LEU A 179 -6.32 11.83 -16.38
C LEU A 179 -7.12 10.63 -16.88
N LEU A 180 -7.14 10.39 -18.19
CA LEU A 180 -7.77 9.22 -18.79
C LEU A 180 -7.10 7.91 -18.34
N ALA A 181 -5.77 7.87 -18.39
CA ALA A 181 -4.99 6.72 -17.94
C ALA A 181 -5.26 6.42 -16.46
N TRP A 182 -5.19 7.44 -15.60
CA TRP A 182 -5.47 7.30 -14.18
C TRP A 182 -6.92 6.86 -13.93
N SER A 183 -7.89 7.45 -14.62
CA SER A 183 -9.31 7.09 -14.47
C SER A 183 -9.55 5.62 -14.79
N ALA A 184 -8.91 5.11 -15.85
CA ALA A 184 -9.06 3.71 -16.24
C ALA A 184 -8.47 2.74 -15.21
N VAL A 185 -7.24 2.99 -14.73
CA VAL A 185 -6.59 2.10 -13.75
C VAL A 185 -7.20 2.23 -12.35
N HIS A 186 -7.60 3.43 -11.94
CA HIS A 186 -8.27 3.67 -10.67
C HIS A 186 -9.66 3.06 -10.65
N GLY A 187 -10.45 3.25 -11.72
CA GLY A 187 -11.75 2.61 -11.87
C GLY A 187 -11.64 1.09 -11.84
N LEU A 188 -10.67 0.51 -12.56
CA LEU A 188 -10.43 -0.92 -12.51
C LEU A 188 -10.04 -1.39 -11.09
N ALA A 189 -9.12 -0.69 -10.42
CA ALA A 189 -8.70 -1.02 -9.06
C ALA A 189 -9.88 -1.02 -8.07
N MET A 190 -10.77 -0.04 -8.17
CA MET A 190 -11.98 0.01 -7.34
C MET A 190 -12.95 -1.15 -7.67
N LEU A 191 -13.15 -1.45 -8.96
CA LEU A 191 -14.00 -2.56 -9.40
C LEU A 191 -13.49 -3.91 -8.90
N VAL A 192 -12.18 -4.17 -8.96
CA VAL A 192 -11.62 -5.45 -8.50
C VAL A 192 -11.64 -5.59 -6.98
N LEU A 193 -11.58 -4.47 -6.24
CA LEU A 193 -11.66 -4.47 -4.79
C LEU A 193 -13.09 -4.68 -4.26
N ASP A 194 -14.09 -4.06 -4.90
CA ASP A 194 -15.41 -3.91 -4.29
C ASP A 194 -16.55 -4.54 -5.11
N ALA A 195 -16.39 -4.75 -6.41
CA ALA A 195 -17.47 -5.24 -7.27
C ALA A 195 -17.53 -6.78 -7.38
N ASP A 196 -18.71 -7.29 -7.73
CA ASP A 196 -18.83 -8.61 -8.34
C ASP A 196 -18.65 -8.48 -9.86
N LEU A 197 -17.57 -9.08 -10.37
CA LEU A 197 -17.21 -9.06 -11.78
C LEU A 197 -17.67 -10.31 -12.53
N SER A 198 -18.46 -11.18 -11.89
CA SER A 198 -18.97 -12.42 -12.49
C SER A 198 -19.73 -12.18 -13.80
N ALA A 199 -20.52 -11.09 -13.86
CA ALA A 199 -21.25 -10.66 -15.06
C ALA A 199 -20.33 -10.33 -16.26
N PHE A 200 -19.05 -10.03 -16.01
CA PHE A 200 -18.04 -9.76 -17.02
C PHE A 200 -17.11 -10.97 -17.27
N GLY A 201 -17.47 -12.16 -16.76
CA GLY A 201 -16.72 -13.40 -16.94
C GLY A 201 -15.51 -13.57 -16.02
N VAL A 202 -15.29 -12.66 -15.07
CA VAL A 202 -14.22 -12.75 -14.08
C VAL A 202 -14.72 -13.55 -12.88
N THR A 203 -14.51 -14.87 -12.91
CA THR A 203 -15.33 -15.79 -12.08
C THR A 203 -14.57 -16.65 -11.06
N HIS A 204 -13.30 -17.01 -11.24
CA HIS A 204 -12.70 -18.11 -10.43
C HIS A 204 -11.40 -17.79 -9.67
N ASP A 205 -10.84 -16.61 -9.86
CA ASP A 205 -9.78 -16.05 -9.01
C ASP A 205 -9.86 -14.54 -9.14
N LYS A 206 -10.52 -13.85 -8.21
CA LYS A 206 -10.73 -12.40 -8.34
C LYS A 206 -9.40 -11.66 -8.49
N GLU A 207 -8.37 -12.06 -7.75
CA GLU A 207 -7.07 -11.40 -7.78
C GLU A 207 -6.28 -11.75 -9.03
N GLY A 208 -6.08 -13.03 -9.36
CA GLY A 208 -5.32 -13.42 -10.56
C GLY A 208 -6.03 -13.05 -11.87
N SER A 209 -7.36 -13.12 -11.89
CA SER A 209 -8.14 -12.62 -13.03
C SER A 209 -8.10 -11.10 -13.12
N ALA A 210 -8.14 -10.37 -12.00
CA ALA A 210 -7.98 -8.91 -11.98
C ALA A 210 -6.61 -8.49 -12.54
N ARG A 211 -5.53 -9.15 -12.12
CA ARG A 211 -4.18 -8.87 -12.64
C ARG A 211 -4.07 -9.16 -14.13
N THR A 212 -4.66 -10.25 -14.61
CA THR A 212 -4.70 -10.62 -16.03
C THR A 212 -5.53 -9.63 -16.86
N VAL A 213 -6.71 -9.26 -16.38
CA VAL A 213 -7.60 -8.28 -17.03
C VAL A 213 -6.94 -6.90 -17.03
N ALA A 214 -6.29 -6.50 -15.94
CA ALA A 214 -5.53 -5.25 -15.87
C ALA A 214 -4.41 -5.22 -16.91
N ALA A 215 -3.60 -6.27 -17.02
CA ALA A 215 -2.56 -6.34 -18.04
C ALA A 215 -3.13 -6.22 -19.47
N GLY A 216 -4.24 -6.91 -19.76
CA GLY A 216 -4.90 -6.85 -21.08
C GLY A 216 -5.52 -5.48 -21.39
N LEU A 217 -6.21 -4.87 -20.42
CA LEU A 217 -6.79 -3.53 -20.55
C LEU A 217 -5.72 -2.47 -20.71
N LEU A 218 -4.64 -2.53 -19.91
CA LEU A 218 -3.52 -1.59 -19.99
C LEU A 218 -2.82 -1.65 -21.34
N ASN A 219 -2.68 -2.83 -21.94
CA ASN A 219 -2.12 -2.94 -23.28
C ASN A 219 -3.02 -2.27 -24.33
N ARG A 220 -4.35 -2.46 -24.24
CA ARG A 220 -5.32 -1.81 -25.15
C ARG A 220 -5.43 -0.30 -24.92
N LEU A 221 -5.43 0.12 -23.66
CA LEU A 221 -5.42 1.53 -23.27
C LEU A 221 -4.14 2.20 -23.73
N GLY A 222 -2.98 1.55 -23.59
CA GLY A 222 -1.71 2.06 -24.12
C GLY A 222 -1.81 2.36 -25.62
N VAL A 223 -2.35 1.43 -26.42
CA VAL A 223 -2.56 1.68 -27.86
C VAL A 223 -3.46 2.90 -28.11
N SER A 224 -4.55 3.06 -27.36
CA SER A 224 -5.47 4.20 -27.52
C SER A 224 -4.89 5.52 -27.01
N LEU A 225 -4.17 5.49 -25.89
CA LEU A 225 -3.51 6.64 -25.26
C LEU A 225 -2.33 7.14 -26.08
N LEU A 226 -1.78 6.30 -26.95
CA LEU A 226 -0.64 6.62 -27.81
C LEU A 226 -1.04 6.78 -29.29
N ALA A 227 -2.35 6.85 -29.57
CA ALA A 227 -2.83 7.24 -30.88
C ALA A 227 -2.61 8.76 -31.10
N PRO A 228 -2.21 9.18 -32.31
CA PRO A 228 -2.00 10.58 -32.67
C PRO A 228 -3.28 11.41 -32.51
#